data_AF-W2Q941-F1
#
_entry.id   AF-W2Q941-F1
#
_cell.length_a   1.000
_cell.length_b   1.000
_cell.length_c   1.000
_cell.angle_alpha   90.00
_cell.angle_beta   90.00
_cell.angle_gamma   90.00
#
_symmetry.space_group_name_H-M   'P 1'
#
loop_
_entity.id
_entity.type
_entity.pdbx_description
1 polymer ?
#
loop_
_entity_poly.entity_id
_entity_poly.type
_entity_poly.pdbx_seq_one_letter_code
_entity_poly.pdbx_strand_id
1 'polypeptide(L)'
;MGSESICVQAREVVVLDEFRTSKKHFDCQTTDDLKNQRVMRKCRDGVVRKVPVHKVLHCLRKHGGCGKSVDRDVNAAKNILSILQNQLTGISEWPLRLRR
;
A
#
# COMPACT_ATOMS: atom_id res chain seq x y z
N MET A 1 -0.78 1.01 50.70
CA MET A 1 0.07 1.05 49.49
C MET A 1 -0.67 0.27 48.43
N GLY A 2 -1.31 0.97 47.48
CA GLY A 2 -2.09 0.32 46.42
C GLY A 2 -1.15 -0.18 45.34
N SER A 3 -1.19 -1.48 45.06
CA SER A 3 -0.51 -2.06 43.90
C SER A 3 -1.19 -1.58 42.63
N GLU A 4 -0.53 -0.72 41.87
CA GLU A 4 -0.96 -0.38 40.52
C GLU A 4 -0.82 -1.62 39.63
N SER A 5 -1.96 -2.24 39.29
CA SER A 5 -2.03 -3.28 38.27
C SER A 5 -1.69 -2.66 36.92
N ILE A 6 -0.49 -2.94 36.40
CA ILE A 6 -0.14 -2.62 35.02
C ILE A 6 -0.98 -3.54 34.12
N CYS A 7 -2.07 -3.01 33.58
CA CYS A 7 -2.85 -3.69 32.55
C CYS A 7 -2.02 -3.76 31.27
N VAL A 8 -1.31 -4.86 31.05
CA VAL A 8 -0.72 -5.18 29.74
C VAL A 8 -1.89 -5.57 28.83
N GLN A 9 -2.36 -4.65 28.00
CA GLN A 9 -3.28 -5.00 26.91
C GLN A 9 -2.56 -5.98 25.97
N ALA A 10 -2.98 -7.24 25.97
CA ALA A 10 -2.53 -8.21 25.00
C ALA A 10 -2.90 -7.70 23.60
N ARG A 11 -1.89 -7.56 22.72
CA ARG A 11 -2.10 -7.22 21.32
C ARG A 11 -1.97 -8.48 20.49
N GLU A 12 -3.03 -8.82 19.78
CA GLU A 12 -3.00 -9.89 18.79
C GLU A 12 -2.21 -9.43 17.55
N VAL A 13 -1.26 -10.25 17.12
CA VAL A 13 -0.51 -10.03 15.89
C VAL A 13 -0.96 -11.07 14.88
N VAL A 14 -1.53 -10.61 13.78
CA VAL A 14 -2.01 -11.46 12.68
C VAL A 14 -1.05 -11.35 11.51
N VAL A 15 -0.67 -12.50 10.95
CA VAL A 15 0.15 -12.57 9.74
C VAL A 15 -0.77 -12.66 8.52
N LEU A 16 -0.56 -11.78 7.55
CA LEU A 16 -1.33 -11.70 6.32
C LEU A 16 -0.39 -11.82 5.13
N ASP A 17 -0.87 -12.43 4.04
CA ASP A 17 -0.16 -12.39 2.77
C ASP A 17 -0.25 -10.96 2.20
N GLU A 18 0.91 -10.39 1.87
CA GLU A 18 1.08 -9.01 1.42
C GLU A 18 1.17 -8.86 -0.10
N PHE A 19 0.93 -9.94 -0.86
CA PHE A 19 1.13 -9.97 -2.30
C PHE A 19 0.47 -8.78 -3.02
N ARG A 20 1.31 -7.98 -3.71
CA ARG A 20 0.93 -6.78 -4.50
C ARG A 20 0.23 -5.65 -3.74
N THR A 21 0.16 -5.69 -2.41
CA THR A 21 -0.49 -4.65 -1.59
C THR A 21 0.07 -3.25 -1.87
N SER A 22 1.37 -3.11 -2.13
CA SER A 22 1.97 -1.83 -2.52
C SER A 22 1.68 -1.43 -3.97
N LYS A 23 1.42 -2.40 -4.87
CA LYS A 23 1.29 -2.17 -6.32
C LYS A 23 -0.12 -1.80 -6.75
N LYS A 24 -1.15 -2.14 -5.97
CA LYS A 24 -2.55 -1.86 -6.29
C LYS A 24 -3.03 -0.61 -5.58
N HIS A 25 -3.70 0.29 -6.29
CA HIS A 25 -4.22 1.48 -5.66
C HIS A 25 -5.44 1.13 -4.79
N PHE A 26 -5.37 1.40 -3.49
CA PHE A 26 -6.43 1.07 -2.53
C PHE A 26 -7.81 1.65 -2.91
N ASP A 27 -7.84 2.92 -3.28
CA ASP A 27 -9.07 3.72 -3.49
C ASP A 27 -9.40 3.91 -4.98
N CYS A 28 -9.07 2.91 -5.80
CA CYS A 28 -9.33 2.97 -7.23
C CYS A 28 -9.70 1.61 -7.78
N GLN A 29 -10.63 1.61 -8.74
CA GLN A 29 -11.16 0.41 -9.36
C GLN A 29 -10.25 -0.17 -10.45
N THR A 30 -9.19 0.55 -10.83
CA THR A 30 -8.24 0.04 -11.82
C THR A 30 -7.57 -1.24 -11.32
N THR A 31 -7.47 -2.22 -12.21
CA THR A 31 -6.71 -3.45 -11.98
C THR A 31 -5.25 -3.30 -12.41
N ASP A 32 -4.81 -2.14 -12.87
CA ASP A 32 -3.43 -1.89 -13.26
C ASP A 32 -2.51 -1.69 -12.04
N ASP A 33 -1.24 -2.07 -12.20
CA ASP A 33 -0.23 -1.76 -11.20
C ASP A 33 0.18 -0.28 -11.25
N LEU A 34 0.23 0.32 -10.08
CA LEU A 34 0.86 1.61 -9.84
C LEU A 34 2.31 1.61 -10.37
N LYS A 35 2.74 2.76 -10.89
CA LYS A 35 4.11 2.95 -11.38
C LYS A 35 4.87 3.92 -10.48
N ASN A 36 6.18 3.75 -10.34
CA ASN A 36 6.99 4.74 -9.63
C ASN A 36 6.82 6.11 -10.29
N GLN A 37 6.53 7.14 -9.48
CA GLN A 37 6.65 8.51 -9.93
C GLN A 37 8.12 8.74 -10.34
N ARG A 38 8.33 9.52 -11.39
CA ARG A 38 9.69 9.81 -11.88
C ARG A 38 9.95 11.30 -11.83
N VAL A 39 11.13 11.68 -11.35
CA VAL A 39 11.58 13.06 -11.24
C VAL A 39 12.90 13.24 -11.96
N MET A 40 13.18 14.46 -12.43
CA MET A 40 14.50 14.81 -12.96
C MET A 40 15.46 15.00 -11.79
N ARG A 41 16.58 14.28 -11.78
CA ARG A 41 17.60 14.37 -10.73
C ARG A 41 18.98 14.40 -11.36
N LYS A 42 19.83 15.30 -10.87
CA LYS A 42 21.27 15.26 -11.15
C LYS A 42 21.87 14.03 -10.46
N CYS A 43 22.42 13.10 -11.24
CA CYS A 43 23.03 11.89 -10.74
C CYS A 43 24.47 12.15 -10.26
N ARG A 44 25.11 11.16 -9.63
CA ARG A 44 26.48 11.30 -9.10
C ARG A 44 27.52 11.61 -10.19
N ASP A 45 27.25 11.16 -11.42
CA ASP A 45 28.04 11.44 -12.61
C ASP A 45 27.78 12.84 -13.22
N GLY A 46 26.97 13.68 -12.56
CA GLY A 46 26.62 15.01 -13.02
C GLY A 46 25.52 15.06 -14.09
N VAL A 47 25.10 13.91 -14.62
CA VAL A 47 24.07 13.83 -15.69
C VAL A 47 22.68 13.91 -15.08
N VAL A 48 21.80 14.73 -15.68
CA VAL A 48 20.40 14.81 -15.27
C VAL A 48 19.61 13.69 -15.94
N ARG A 49 18.98 12.82 -15.13
CA ARG A 49 18.16 11.71 -15.61
C ARG A 49 16.79 11.69 -14.95
N LYS A 50 15.82 11.08 -15.62
CA LYS A 50 14.48 10.81 -15.09
C LYS A 50 14.51 9.54 -14.23
N VAL A 51 14.63 9.70 -12.91
CA VAL A 51 14.79 8.58 -11.96
C VAL A 51 13.49 8.27 -11.20
N PRO A 52 13.23 7.01 -10.83
CA PRO A 52 12.06 6.65 -10.03
C PRO A 52 12.22 7.11 -8.57
N VAL A 53 11.13 7.60 -7.98
CA VAL A 53 11.00 7.86 -6.55
C VAL A 53 10.34 6.64 -5.93
N HIS A 54 11.11 5.85 -5.16
CA HIS A 54 10.60 4.59 -4.60
C HIS A 54 9.34 4.79 -3.73
N LYS A 55 9.37 5.80 -2.85
CA LYS A 55 8.30 6.08 -1.89
C LYS A 55 6.98 6.53 -2.53
N VAL A 56 7.00 7.00 -3.77
CA VAL A 56 5.81 7.58 -4.42
C VAL A 56 5.41 6.79 -5.65
N LEU A 57 4.18 6.30 -5.63
CA LEU A 57 3.57 5.52 -6.68
C LEU A 57 2.47 6.33 -7.37
N HIS A 58 2.32 6.18 -8.67
CA HIS A 58 1.38 6.93 -9.49
C HIS A 58 0.39 5.99 -10.18
N CYS A 59 -0.90 6.29 -10.02
CA CYS A 59 -2.00 5.60 -10.66
C CYS A 59 -2.24 6.23 -12.03
N LEU A 60 -1.82 5.55 -13.10
CA LEU A 60 -1.97 6.07 -14.46
C LEU A 60 -3.44 6.11 -14.88
N ARG A 61 -3.88 7.15 -15.60
CA ARG A 61 -5.28 7.27 -16.07
C ARG A 61 -5.72 6.23 -17.10
N LYS A 62 -4.78 5.43 -17.63
CA LYS A 62 -5.10 4.31 -18.52
C LYS A 62 -5.91 3.24 -17.78
N HIS A 63 -6.76 2.52 -18.50
CA HIS A 63 -7.54 1.39 -17.98
C HIS A 63 -8.27 1.71 -16.65
N GLY A 64 -8.88 2.91 -16.56
CA GLY A 64 -9.69 3.33 -15.43
C GLY A 64 -8.94 3.82 -14.19
N GLY A 65 -7.62 4.07 -14.27
CA GLY A 65 -6.90 4.66 -13.13
C GLY A 65 -7.22 6.14 -12.91
N CYS A 66 -6.94 6.64 -11.71
CA CYS A 66 -7.43 7.93 -11.25
C CYS A 66 -6.43 9.10 -11.42
N GLY A 67 -5.20 8.86 -11.87
CA GLY A 67 -4.18 9.92 -12.05
C GLY A 67 -3.54 10.44 -10.76
N LYS A 68 -3.80 9.82 -9.61
CA LYS A 68 -3.27 10.27 -8.31
C LYS A 68 -1.92 9.62 -8.01
N SER A 69 -1.04 10.37 -7.35
CA SER A 69 0.14 9.81 -6.69
C SER A 69 -0.18 9.50 -5.22
N VAL A 70 0.36 8.40 -4.72
CA VAL A 70 0.19 7.91 -3.35
C VAL A 70 1.52 7.54 -2.74
N ASP A 71 1.61 7.65 -1.42
CA ASP A 71 2.70 7.06 -0.65
C ASP A 71 2.59 5.53 -0.72
N ARG A 72 3.71 4.87 -1.03
CA ARG A 72 3.80 3.42 -1.22
C ARG A 72 3.36 2.65 0.02
N ASP A 73 3.86 3.05 1.18
CA ASP A 73 3.73 2.27 2.41
C ASP A 73 2.34 2.51 3.01
N VAL A 74 1.82 3.75 2.93
CA VAL A 74 0.43 4.05 3.30
C VAL A 74 -0.56 3.30 2.40
N ASN A 75 -0.30 3.24 1.08
CA ASN A 75 -1.14 2.47 0.16
C ASN A 75 -1.13 0.96 0.49
N ALA A 76 0.06 0.41 0.76
CA ALA A 76 0.20 -0.99 1.17
C ALA A 76 -0.55 -1.27 2.48
N ALA A 77 -0.37 -0.43 3.50
CA ALA A 77 -1.04 -0.57 4.80
C ALA A 77 -2.56 -0.54 4.67
N LYS A 78 -3.13 0.34 3.84
CA LYS A 78 -4.58 0.37 3.58
C LYS A 78 -5.07 -0.91 2.89
N ASN A 79 -4.29 -1.46 1.96
CA ASN A 79 -4.63 -2.74 1.34
C ASN A 79 -4.56 -3.90 2.34
N ILE A 80 -3.54 -3.94 3.20
CA ILE A 80 -3.41 -4.95 4.27
C ILE A 80 -4.61 -4.85 5.23
N LEU A 81 -4.97 -3.64 5.66
CA LEU A 81 -6.14 -3.41 6.52
C LEU A 81 -7.43 -3.94 5.87
N SER A 82 -7.61 -3.71 4.57
CA SER A 82 -8.77 -4.22 3.83
C SER A 82 -8.81 -5.75 3.76
N ILE A 83 -7.66 -6.42 3.66
CA ILE A 83 -7.59 -7.89 3.73
C ILE A 83 -8.04 -8.36 5.12
N LEU A 84 -7.52 -7.75 6.19
CA LEU A 84 -7.89 -8.09 7.55
C LEU A 84 -9.39 -7.88 7.82
N GLN A 85 -9.95 -6.76 7.35
CA GLN A 85 -11.38 -6.46 7.48
C GLN A 85 -12.26 -7.49 6.77
N ASN A 86 -11.86 -7.96 5.58
CA ASN A 86 -12.56 -9.03 4.88
C ASN A 86 -12.54 -10.34 5.72
N GLN A 87 -11.38 -10.73 6.24
CA GLN A 87 -11.25 -11.94 7.06
C GLN A 87 -12.08 -11.87 8.35
N LEU A 88 -12.07 -10.73 9.05
CA LEU A 88 -12.85 -10.51 10.26
C LEU A 88 -14.37 -10.51 10.02
N THR A 89 -14.80 -10.16 8.81
CA THR A 89 -16.22 -10.19 8.40
C THR A 89 -16.64 -11.53 7.78
N GLY A 90 -15.75 -12.53 7.77
CA GLY A 90 -16.02 -13.86 7.20
C GLY A 90 -15.92 -13.93 5.68
N ILE A 91 -15.45 -12.86 5.02
CA ILE A 91 -15.16 -12.85 3.58
C ILE A 91 -13.77 -13.44 3.39
N SER A 92 -13.72 -14.71 2.97
CA SER A 92 -12.46 -15.41 2.69
C SER A 92 -11.77 -14.92 1.41
N GLU A 93 -12.50 -14.19 0.56
CA GLU A 93 -11.96 -13.69 -0.69
C GLU A 93 -11.12 -12.42 -0.51
N TRP A 94 -9.99 -12.39 -1.21
CA TRP A 94 -9.17 -11.19 -1.33
C TRP A 94 -9.95 -10.03 -1.96
N PRO A 95 -9.64 -8.77 -1.61
CA PRO A 95 -10.17 -7.62 -2.33
C PRO A 95 -9.95 -7.79 -3.84
N LEU A 96 -10.99 -7.59 -4.66
CA LEU A 96 -10.96 -7.83 -6.11
C LEU A 96 -9.72 -7.22 -6.78
N ARG A 97 -9.37 -5.99 -6.40
CA ARG A 97 -8.20 -5.26 -6.91
C ARG A 97 -6.85 -5.96 -6.68
N LEU A 98 -6.77 -6.89 -5.72
CA LEU A 98 -5.57 -7.64 -5.34
C LEU A 98 -5.56 -9.09 -5.89
N ARG A 99 -6.65 -9.57 -6.49
CA ARG A 99 -6.72 -10.92 -7.09
C ARG A 99 -5.80 -11.03 -8.32
N ARG A 100 -5.42 -12.28 -8.68
CA ARG A 100 -4.60 -12.57 -9.86
C ARG A 100 -5.33 -12.31 -11.16
#